data_AF-A0A9E2XBB6-F1
#
_entry.id   AF-A0A9E2XBB6-F1
#
_cell.length_a   1.000
_cell.length_b   1.000
_cell.length_c   1.000
_cell.angle_alpha   90.00
_cell.angle_beta   90.00
_cell.angle_gamma   90.00
#
_symmetry.space_group_name_H-M   'P 1'
#
loop_
_entity.id
_entity.type
_entity.pdbx_description
1 polymer ?
#
loop_
_entity_poly.entity_id
_entity_poly.type
_entity_poly.pdbx_seq_one_letter_code
_entity_poly.pdbx_strand_id
1 'polypeptide(L)'
;TFIEAAQMAPGVPKLTEKQKEAIDMLMATAQELCFEMTLEPGDLQLINSHVTYHGRTPFEDDFAAGQSRLLLRLWLSMPNNRPLPEGHEILWRSIEAGQLRGGIQQITI
;
A
#
# COMPACT_ATOMS: atom_id res chain seq x y z
N THR A 1 -6.37 9.33 -4.43
CA THR A 1 -6.08 7.89 -4.21
C THR A 1 -5.94 7.13 -5.53
N PHE A 2 -5.46 5.87 -5.55
CA PHE A 2 -5.49 5.05 -6.77
C PHE A 2 -6.92 4.82 -7.30
N ILE A 3 -7.91 4.84 -6.39
CA ILE A 3 -9.33 4.74 -6.75
C ILE A 3 -9.76 5.97 -7.57
N GLU A 4 -9.48 7.19 -7.08
CA GLU A 4 -9.78 8.43 -7.83
C GLU A 4 -9.03 8.50 -9.16
N ALA A 5 -7.75 8.09 -9.17
CA ALA A 5 -6.97 8.05 -10.41
C ALA A 5 -7.59 7.09 -11.44
N ALA A 6 -8.02 5.91 -10.99
CA ALA A 6 -8.71 4.95 -11.86
C ALA A 6 -10.04 5.50 -12.41
N GLN A 7 -10.76 6.33 -11.66
CA GLN A 7 -12.00 6.97 -12.14
C GLN A 7 -11.76 7.91 -13.34
N MET A 8 -10.52 8.35 -13.60
CA MET A 8 -10.16 9.14 -14.78
C MET A 8 -9.90 8.28 -16.03
N ALA A 9 -9.65 6.97 -15.87
CA ALA A 9 -9.30 6.10 -16.99
C ALA A 9 -10.54 5.74 -17.85
N PRO A 10 -10.40 5.70 -19.19
CA PRO A 10 -11.47 5.25 -20.08
C PRO A 10 -11.89 3.80 -19.77
N GLY A 11 -13.20 3.52 -19.84
CA GLY A 11 -13.74 2.17 -19.64
C GLY A 11 -13.84 1.71 -18.19
N VAL A 12 -13.31 2.47 -17.22
CA VAL A 12 -13.49 2.16 -15.79
C VAL A 12 -14.93 2.53 -15.38
N PRO A 13 -15.70 1.59 -14.78
CA PRO A 13 -17.01 1.89 -14.26
C PRO A 13 -16.98 3.03 -13.24
N LYS A 14 -17.90 3.99 -13.40
CA LYS A 14 -18.03 5.09 -12.44
C LYS A 14 -18.56 4.56 -11.12
N LEU A 15 -17.97 5.04 -10.03
CA LEU A 15 -18.46 4.75 -8.69
C LEU A 15 -19.88 5.29 -8.55
N THR A 16 -20.76 4.43 -8.00
CA THR A 16 -22.07 4.85 -7.54
C THR A 16 -21.93 5.76 -6.32
N GLU A 17 -22.95 6.56 -6.02
CA GLU A 17 -22.96 7.42 -4.83
C GLU A 17 -22.74 6.62 -3.54
N LYS A 18 -23.36 5.43 -3.42
CA LYS A 18 -23.16 4.53 -2.27
C LYS A 18 -21.72 4.03 -2.13
N GLN A 19 -21.03 3.78 -3.25
CA GLN A 19 -19.63 3.37 -3.21
C GLN A 19 -18.72 4.51 -2.80
N LYS A 20 -18.99 5.74 -3.26
CA LYS A 20 -18.26 6.94 -2.80
C LYS A 20 -18.44 7.14 -1.30
N GLU A 21 -19.68 7.10 -0.82
CA GLU A 21 -20.00 7.20 0.61
C GLU A 21 -19.29 6.12 1.44
N ALA A 22 -19.24 4.87 0.97
CA ALA A 22 -18.54 3.79 1.64
C ALA A 22 -17.02 4.01 1.69
N ILE A 23 -16.42 4.55 0.62
CA ILE A 23 -15.00 4.90 0.59
C ILE A 23 -14.71 6.06 1.54
N ASP A 24 -15.54 7.10 1.55
CA ASP A 24 -15.38 8.25 2.44
C ASP A 24 -15.47 7.85 3.91
N MET A 25 -16.44 6.99 4.25
CA MET A 25 -16.56 6.39 5.59
C MET A 25 -15.31 5.60 5.96
N LEU A 26 -14.83 4.74 5.05
CA LEU A 26 -13.61 3.95 5.28
C LEU A 26 -12.39 4.86 5.54
N MET A 27 -12.23 5.93 4.77
CA MET A 27 -11.11 6.88 4.94
C MET A 27 -11.22 7.65 6.25
N ALA A 28 -12.42 8.11 6.62
CA ALA A 28 -12.65 8.79 7.90
C ALA A 28 -12.34 7.87 9.08
N THR A 29 -12.83 6.62 9.07
CA THR A 29 -12.53 5.63 10.11
C THR A 29 -11.05 5.27 10.15
N ALA A 30 -10.39 5.12 9.00
CA ALA A 30 -8.96 4.86 8.96
C ALA A 30 -8.13 6.01 9.56
N GLN A 31 -8.56 7.26 9.34
CA GLN A 31 -7.93 8.44 9.94
C GLN A 31 -8.15 8.50 11.46
N GLU A 32 -9.36 8.21 11.93
CA GLU A 32 -9.69 8.16 13.36
C GLU A 32 -8.86 7.10 14.10
N LEU A 33 -8.66 5.93 13.48
CA LEU A 33 -7.91 4.80 14.04
C LEU A 33 -6.42 4.84 13.69
N CYS A 34 -5.94 5.92 13.06
CA CYS A 34 -4.57 6.01 12.59
C CYS A 34 -3.58 5.97 13.76
N PHE A 35 -2.57 5.10 13.65
CA PHE A 35 -1.42 5.10 14.55
C PHE A 35 -0.22 5.74 13.84
N GLU A 36 0.24 6.87 14.37
CA GLU A 36 1.38 7.61 13.83
C GLU A 36 2.67 7.23 14.56
N MET A 37 3.74 7.04 13.78
CA MET A 37 5.07 6.70 14.29
C MET A 37 6.15 7.41 13.48
N THR A 38 7.09 8.06 14.17
CA THR A 38 8.35 8.52 13.60
C THR A 38 9.38 7.40 13.76
N LEU A 39 9.87 6.86 12.64
CA LEU A 39 10.90 5.82 12.64
C LEU A 39 12.29 6.44 12.82
N GLU A 40 13.04 5.94 13.80
CA GLU A 40 14.42 6.30 14.09
C GLU A 40 15.40 5.22 13.58
N PRO A 41 16.70 5.54 13.43
CA PRO A 41 17.71 4.53 13.08
C PRO A 41 17.70 3.35 14.06
N GLY A 42 17.43 2.15 13.54
CA GLY A 42 17.32 0.92 14.34
C GLY A 42 15.88 0.42 14.50
N ASP A 43 14.88 1.26 14.25
CA ASP A 43 13.48 0.83 14.29
C ASP A 43 13.12 -0.10 13.14
N LEU A 44 12.23 -1.05 13.43
CA LEU A 44 11.63 -1.95 12.47
C LEU A 44 10.11 -1.85 12.53
N GLN A 45 9.48 -1.59 11.37
CA GLN A 45 8.04 -1.61 11.21
C GLN A 45 7.61 -2.84 10.41
N LEU A 46 6.81 -3.71 11.04
CA LEU A 46 6.18 -4.85 10.38
C LEU A 46 4.69 -4.57 10.20
N ILE A 47 4.22 -4.63 8.95
CA ILE A 47 2.82 -4.33 8.61
C ILE A 47 2.21 -5.53 7.90
N ASN A 48 1.02 -5.95 8.33
CA ASN A 48 0.19 -6.87 7.55
C ASN A 48 -0.58 -6.08 6.47
N SER A 49 -0.01 -6.02 5.27
CA SER A 49 -0.59 -5.24 4.15
C SER A 49 -1.98 -5.68 3.70
N HIS A 50 -2.50 -6.83 4.15
CA HIS A 50 -3.85 -7.27 3.81
C HIS A 50 -4.96 -6.61 4.65
N VAL A 51 -4.62 -6.05 5.80
CA VAL A 51 -5.60 -5.51 6.76
C VAL A 51 -5.24 -4.12 7.29
N THR A 52 -4.10 -3.57 6.87
CA THR A 52 -3.59 -2.29 7.37
C THR A 52 -3.27 -1.36 6.20
N TYR A 53 -3.99 -0.24 6.12
CA TYR A 53 -3.58 0.90 5.31
C TYR A 53 -2.41 1.61 5.98
N HIS A 54 -1.46 2.08 5.18
CA HIS A 54 -0.32 2.84 5.67
C HIS A 54 0.00 3.98 4.70
N GLY A 55 0.46 5.09 5.26
CA GLY A 55 0.82 6.29 4.55
C GLY A 55 2.02 6.96 5.21
N ARG A 56 2.35 8.15 4.73
CA ARG A 56 3.42 8.98 5.30
C ARG A 56 3.00 10.44 5.19
N THR A 57 3.23 11.20 6.24
CA THR A 57 3.06 12.66 6.23
C THR A 57 4.10 13.34 5.31
N PRO A 58 3.82 14.56 4.84
CA PRO A 58 4.81 15.35 4.10
C PRO A 58 6.06 15.60 4.96
N PHE A 59 7.22 15.60 4.32
CA PHE A 59 8.51 15.93 4.94
C PHE A 59 9.43 16.51 3.87
N GLU A 60 10.45 17.25 4.29
CA GLU A 60 11.47 17.83 3.42
C GLU A 60 12.82 17.22 3.77
N ASP A 61 13.59 16.84 2.75
CA ASP A 61 14.98 16.36 2.93
C ASP A 61 15.93 17.56 3.02
N ASP A 62 16.88 17.53 3.97
CA ASP A 62 17.98 18.49 4.04
C ASP A 62 19.23 17.90 3.36
N PHE A 63 19.24 17.98 2.03
CA PHE A 63 20.37 17.49 1.23
C PHE A 63 21.67 18.25 1.51
N ALA A 64 21.60 19.53 1.92
CA ALA A 64 22.78 20.35 2.18
C ALA A 64 23.50 19.92 3.46
N ALA A 65 22.74 19.53 4.50
CA ALA A 65 23.29 18.97 5.73
C ALA A 65 23.59 17.46 5.65
N GLY A 66 23.30 16.81 4.51
CA GLY A 66 23.43 15.36 4.35
C GLY A 66 22.43 14.55 5.19
N GLN A 67 21.33 15.18 5.62
CA GLN A 67 20.28 14.55 6.42
C GLN A 67 19.07 14.24 5.54
N SER A 68 19.09 13.04 4.94
CA SER A 68 17.96 12.50 4.18
C SER A 68 17.32 11.31 4.89
N ARG A 69 15.99 11.18 4.82
CA ARG A 69 15.28 10.05 5.44
C ARG A 69 15.45 8.78 4.59
N LEU A 70 16.22 7.81 5.09
CA LEU A 70 16.44 6.52 4.43
C LEU A 70 15.73 5.38 5.19
N LEU A 71 14.90 4.62 4.47
CA LEU A 71 14.31 3.37 4.95
C LEU A 71 14.59 2.25 3.96
N LEU A 72 14.91 1.06 4.48
CA LEU A 72 14.97 -0.17 3.69
C LEU A 72 13.63 -0.90 3.80
N ARG A 73 13.14 -1.44 2.68
CA ARG A 73 11.85 -2.14 2.63
C ARG A 73 12.01 -3.54 2.07
N LEU A 74 11.45 -4.51 2.79
CA LEU A 74 11.34 -5.90 2.37
C LEU A 74 9.86 -6.29 2.29
N TRP A 75 9.53 -7.15 1.33
CA TRP A 75 8.21 -7.78 1.25
C TRP A 75 8.32 -9.23 1.70
N LEU A 76 7.43 -9.64 2.60
CA LEU A 76 7.37 -11.00 3.13
C LEU A 76 6.08 -11.67 2.69
N SER A 77 6.17 -12.94 2.31
CA SER A 77 5.04 -13.78 1.96
C SER A 77 5.09 -15.04 2.81
N MET A 78 4.00 -15.34 3.50
CA MET A 78 3.91 -16.52 4.35
C MET A 78 3.45 -17.74 3.53
N PRO A 79 3.95 -18.97 3.79
CA PRO A 79 3.49 -20.19 3.13
C PRO A 79 2.00 -20.50 3.34
N ASN A 80 1.34 -19.87 4.31
CA ASN A 80 -0.09 -20.03 4.60
C ASN A 80 -0.93 -18.84 4.07
N ASN A 81 -0.47 -18.13 3.04
CA ASN A 81 -1.21 -17.01 2.47
C ASN A 81 -2.48 -17.43 1.72
N ARG A 82 -3.43 -16.49 1.64
CA ARG A 82 -4.69 -16.62 0.90
C ARG A 82 -4.49 -16.38 -0.60
N PRO A 83 -5.39 -16.86 -1.48
CA PRO A 83 -5.33 -16.48 -2.89
C PRO A 83 -5.57 -14.97 -3.06
N LEU A 84 -5.01 -14.39 -4.13
CA LEU A 84 -5.26 -13.01 -4.53
C LEU A 84 -6.31 -12.94 -5.64
N PRO A 85 -7.00 -11.80 -5.83
CA PRO A 85 -7.94 -11.62 -6.93
C PRO A 85 -7.24 -11.70 -8.30
N GLU A 86 -7.98 -12.09 -9.33
CA GLU A 86 -7.52 -12.05 -10.73
C GLU A 86 -7.01 -10.64 -11.11
N GLY A 87 -5.99 -10.56 -11.98
CA GLY A 87 -5.30 -9.34 -12.37
C GLY A 87 -4.13 -8.95 -11.44
N HIS A 88 -4.08 -9.53 -10.23
CA HIS A 88 -3.01 -9.24 -9.27
C HIS A 88 -1.69 -9.93 -9.63
N GLU A 89 -1.71 -10.98 -10.46
CA GLU A 89 -0.52 -11.65 -10.99
C GLU A 89 0.45 -10.69 -11.67
N ILE A 90 -0.04 -9.60 -12.25
CA ILE A 90 0.80 -8.56 -12.90
C ILE A 90 1.80 -7.96 -11.91
N LEU A 91 1.36 -7.73 -10.67
CA LEU A 91 2.20 -7.15 -9.62
C LEU A 91 2.86 -8.22 -8.75
N TRP A 92 2.19 -9.34 -8.52
CA TRP A 92 2.54 -10.32 -7.48
C TRP A 92 2.99 -11.68 -8.01
N ARG A 93 3.12 -11.83 -9.33
CA ARG A 93 3.53 -13.05 -10.06
C ARG A 93 2.51 -14.19 -9.98
N SER A 94 2.30 -14.75 -8.79
CA SER A 94 1.31 -15.81 -8.57
C SER A 94 0.14 -15.27 -7.77
N ILE A 95 -1.08 -15.76 -8.08
CA ILE A 95 -2.31 -15.49 -7.31
C ILE A 95 -2.75 -16.64 -6.41
N GLU A 96 -2.14 -17.83 -6.51
CA GLU A 96 -2.55 -19.05 -5.80
C GLU A 96 -2.19 -19.08 -4.31
N ALA A 97 -3.08 -19.64 -3.49
CA ALA A 97 -2.85 -19.81 -2.05
C ALA A 97 -1.55 -20.57 -1.76
N GLY A 98 -0.85 -20.16 -0.70
CA GLY A 98 0.37 -20.80 -0.20
C GLY A 98 1.64 -20.62 -1.02
N GLN A 99 1.57 -19.93 -2.17
CA GLN A 99 2.76 -19.63 -2.98
C GLN A 99 3.58 -18.51 -2.37
N LEU A 100 4.91 -18.68 -2.31
CA LEU A 100 5.84 -17.64 -1.85
C LEU A 100 6.05 -16.61 -2.98
N ARG A 101 5.38 -15.46 -2.86
CA ARG A 101 5.32 -14.45 -3.92
C ARG A 101 6.42 -13.39 -3.80
N GLY A 102 6.91 -13.15 -2.58
CA GLY A 102 7.75 -12.00 -2.28
C GLY A 102 6.97 -10.70 -2.36
N GLY A 103 7.52 -9.70 -3.06
CA GLY A 103 6.95 -8.36 -3.19
C GLY A 103 6.41 -8.02 -4.56
N ILE A 104 5.98 -6.76 -4.70
CA ILE A 104 5.60 -6.20 -6.01
C ILE A 104 6.79 -6.32 -6.96
N GLN A 105 6.57 -6.92 -8.12
CA GLN A 105 7.55 -6.93 -9.19
C GLN A 105 7.76 -5.50 -9.69
N GLN A 106 8.95 -4.96 -9.43
CA GLN A 106 9.35 -3.72 -10.08
C GLN A 106 9.58 -4.03 -11.56
N ILE A 107 8.77 -3.41 -12.41
CA ILE A 107 9.01 -3.45 -13.85
C ILE A 107 10.28 -2.66 -14.08
N THR A 108 11.30 -3.30 -14.67
CA THR A 108 12.47 -2.58 -15.17
C THR A 108 12.00 -1.76 -16.37
N ILE A 109 12.08 -0.44 -16.25
CA ILE A 109 11.86 0.51 -17.36
C ILE A 109 13.11 0.54 -18.23
#